data_AF-A0A836EBH2-F1
#
_entry.id   AF-A0A836EBH2-F1
#
_cell.length_a   1.000
_cell.length_b   1.000
_cell.length_c   1.000
_cell.angle_alpha   90.00
_cell.angle_beta   90.00
_cell.angle_gamma   90.00
#
_symmetry.space_group_name_H-M   'P 1'
#
loop_
_entity.id
_entity.type
_entity.pdbx_description
1 polymer ?
#
loop_
_entity_poly.entity_id
_entity_poly.type
_entity_poly.pdbx_seq_one_letter_code
_entity_poly.pdbx_strand_id
1 'polypeptide(L)'
;MSESMVRRWVREFKAGRHSLEDESGRGRPSLITDELTTKIENAIRNNRRLTLDELHNLFPEISRSLIHEIVSEKLEFRSAALLNQFSWDLLTHPPYSPDLAPSDYHLFTKLKESLAGKRFQSDEKVQTAVTNWTKELAGSFYAEGISKLVSRYTKYIEIDGNYVEKN
;
A
#
# COMPACT_ATOMS: atom_id res chain seq x y z
N MET A 1 32.93 14.34 -19.72
CA MET A 1 34.05 13.49 -19.29
C MET A 1 35.31 14.33 -19.27
N SER A 2 36.11 14.29 -18.19
CA SER A 2 37.35 15.05 -18.10
C SER A 2 38.48 14.37 -18.88
N GLU A 3 39.49 15.15 -19.32
CA GLU A 3 40.69 14.63 -20.00
C GLU A 3 41.42 13.56 -19.17
N SER A 4 41.40 13.71 -17.84
CA SER A 4 41.97 12.73 -16.90
C SER A 4 41.26 11.36 -16.95
N MET A 5 39.93 11.35 -17.09
CA MET A 5 39.15 10.11 -17.23
C MET A 5 39.42 9.43 -18.58
N VAL A 6 39.60 10.21 -19.65
CA VAL A 6 39.92 9.69 -20.99
C VAL A 6 41.30 9.00 -20.99
N ARG A 7 42.33 9.66 -20.43
CA ARG A 7 43.68 9.08 -20.35
C ARG A 7 43.72 7.79 -19.52
N ARG A 8 42.95 7.75 -18.41
CA ARG A 8 42.81 6.55 -17.59
C ARG A 8 42.18 5.41 -18.40
N TRP A 9 41.04 5.66 -19.06
CA TRP A 9 40.35 4.65 -19.88
C TRP A 9 41.22 4.10 -21.02
N VAL A 10 41.94 4.96 -21.73
CA VAL A 10 42.86 4.54 -22.81
C VAL A 10 43.96 3.61 -22.29
N ARG A 11 44.45 3.83 -21.06
CA ARG A 11 45.45 2.97 -20.43
C ARG A 11 44.87 1.61 -20.05
N GLU A 12 43.70 1.58 -19.42
CA GLU A 12 43.03 0.33 -19.00
C GLU A 12 42.64 -0.53 -20.22
N PHE A 13 42.18 0.11 -21.31
CA PHE A 13 41.87 -0.58 -22.56
C PHE A 13 43.13 -1.22 -23.18
N LYS A 14 44.26 -0.48 -23.22
CA LYS A 14 45.55 -1.03 -23.67
C LYS A 14 46.10 -2.14 -22.78
N ALA A 15 45.68 -2.19 -21.51
CA ALA A 15 46.05 -3.22 -20.56
C ALA A 15 45.16 -4.49 -20.64
N GLY A 16 44.26 -4.57 -21.62
CA GLY A 16 43.43 -5.75 -21.86
C GLY A 16 42.08 -5.74 -21.15
N ARG A 17 41.64 -4.62 -20.55
CA ARG A 17 40.25 -4.50 -20.06
C ARG A 17 39.32 -4.18 -21.23
N HIS A 18 38.76 -5.24 -21.81
CA HIS A 18 37.76 -5.16 -22.89
C HIS A 18 36.32 -5.44 -22.42
N SER A 19 36.14 -5.77 -21.13
CA SER A 19 34.80 -5.96 -20.56
C SER A 19 34.04 -4.64 -20.51
N LEU A 20 32.77 -4.69 -20.92
CA LEU A 20 31.82 -3.59 -20.84
C LEU A 20 30.99 -3.64 -19.55
N GLU A 21 31.20 -4.66 -18.72
CA GLU A 21 30.51 -4.82 -17.45
C GLU A 21 31.14 -3.91 -16.39
N ASP A 22 30.30 -3.20 -15.65
CA ASP A 22 30.74 -2.39 -14.52
C ASP A 22 31.34 -3.31 -13.46
N GLU A 23 32.65 -3.14 -13.17
CA GLU A 23 33.23 -3.69 -11.95
C GLU A 23 32.41 -3.19 -10.75
N SER A 24 32.19 -4.04 -9.74
CA SER A 24 31.50 -3.63 -8.51
C SER A 24 32.27 -2.51 -7.83
N GLY A 25 31.97 -1.26 -8.22
CA GLY A 25 32.49 -0.08 -7.58
C GLY A 25 32.02 -0.06 -6.14
N ARG A 26 32.78 0.60 -5.25
CA ARG A 26 32.17 1.16 -4.06
C ARG A 26 31.14 2.17 -4.55
N GLY A 27 29.89 1.74 -4.63
CA GLY A 27 28.77 2.60 -4.98
C GLY A 27 28.73 3.82 -4.05
N ARG A 28 27.91 4.80 -4.43
CA ARG A 28 27.59 5.94 -3.55
C ARG A 28 27.22 5.37 -2.16
N PRO A 29 27.85 5.83 -1.06
CA PRO A 29 27.44 5.41 0.27
C PRO A 29 25.92 5.61 0.40
N SER A 30 25.22 4.53 0.74
CA SER A 30 23.78 4.61 1.00
C SER A 30 23.57 5.63 2.11
N LEU A 31 22.74 6.64 1.85
CA LEU A 31 22.29 7.57 2.90
C LEU A 31 21.40 6.86 3.93
N ILE A 32 20.91 5.67 3.59
CA ILE A 32 20.18 4.77 4.48
C ILE A 32 21.19 3.93 5.24
N THR A 33 21.40 4.26 6.51
CA THR A 33 22.16 3.44 7.46
C THR A 33 21.22 2.49 8.22
N ASP A 34 21.75 1.38 8.72
CA ASP A 34 20.97 0.42 9.52
C ASP A 34 20.44 1.06 10.81
N GLU A 35 21.19 2.01 11.38
CA GLU A 35 20.76 2.80 12.54
C GLU A 35 19.54 3.67 12.22
N LEU A 36 19.52 4.32 11.05
CA LEU A 36 18.40 5.13 10.59
C LEU A 36 17.15 4.28 10.37
N THR A 37 17.35 3.12 9.74
CA THR A 37 16.31 2.14 9.46
C THR A 37 15.67 1.65 10.77
N THR A 38 16.49 1.33 11.77
CA THR A 38 16.04 0.89 13.10
C THR A 38 15.26 1.98 13.85
N LYS A 39 15.66 3.25 13.73
CA LYS A 39 14.94 4.38 14.36
C LYS A 39 13.56 4.58 13.75
N ILE A 40 13.45 4.56 12.43
CA ILE A 40 12.16 4.66 11.71
C ILE A 40 11.27 3.46 12.04
N GLU A 41 11.84 2.25 12.07
CA GLU A 41 11.12 1.04 12.44
C GLU A 41 10.53 1.12 13.85
N ASN A 42 11.32 1.56 14.84
CA ASN A 42 10.85 1.70 16.21
C ASN A 42 9.73 2.76 16.34
N ALA A 43 9.84 3.88 15.63
CA ALA A 43 8.79 4.91 15.61
C ALA A 43 7.46 4.33 15.07
N ILE A 44 7.51 3.57 13.98
CA ILE A 44 6.36 2.89 13.38
C ILE A 44 5.81 1.80 14.30
N ARG A 45 6.68 1.02 14.97
CA ARG A 45 6.26 -0.01 15.93
C ARG A 45 5.53 0.60 17.13
N ASN A 46 5.98 1.76 17.61
CA ASN A 46 5.36 2.49 18.72
C ASN A 46 4.00 3.10 18.35
N ASN A 47 3.87 3.66 17.15
CA ASN A 47 2.60 4.17 16.65
C ASN A 47 2.41 3.83 15.16
N ARG A 48 1.64 2.77 14.90
CA ARG A 48 1.38 2.26 13.54
C ARG A 48 0.46 3.16 12.71
N ARG A 49 -0.14 4.20 13.29
CA ARG A 49 -1.00 5.16 12.58
C ARG A 49 -0.23 6.39 12.08
N LEU A 50 1.08 6.44 12.32
CA LEU A 50 1.91 7.54 11.85
C LEU A 50 1.84 7.65 10.33
N THR A 51 1.43 8.83 9.87
CA THR A 51 1.49 9.22 8.48
C THR A 51 2.94 9.53 8.08
N LEU A 52 3.20 9.55 6.77
CA LEU A 52 4.51 9.93 6.24
C LEU A 52 4.88 11.38 6.64
N ASP A 53 3.90 12.25 6.79
CA ASP A 53 4.05 13.62 7.28
C ASP A 53 4.47 13.68 8.76
N GLU A 54 3.82 12.88 9.61
CA GLU A 54 4.19 12.79 11.02
C GLU A 54 5.58 12.15 11.21
N LEU A 55 5.94 11.15 10.40
CA LEU A 55 7.29 10.57 10.40
C LEU A 55 8.34 11.60 9.98
N HIS A 56 8.06 12.43 8.97
CA HIS A 56 8.97 13.52 8.59
C HIS A 56 9.11 14.57 9.69
N ASN A 57 8.03 14.90 10.41
CA ASN A 57 8.10 15.82 11.56
C ASN A 57 8.93 15.25 12.73
N LEU A 58 8.94 13.94 12.92
CA LEU A 58 9.77 13.28 13.93
C LEU A 58 11.25 13.20 13.52
N PHE A 59 11.53 13.21 12.21
CA PHE A 59 12.88 13.12 11.65
C PHE A 59 13.09 14.18 10.56
N PRO A 60 13.14 15.47 10.91
CA PRO A 60 13.24 16.56 9.93
C PRO A 60 14.55 16.54 9.14
N GLU A 61 15.60 15.94 9.73
CA GLU A 61 16.91 15.73 9.10
C GLU A 61 16.85 14.76 7.91
N ILE A 62 15.76 13.99 7.79
CA ILE A 62 15.58 12.99 6.74
C ILE A 62 14.55 13.52 5.73
N SER A 63 14.92 13.49 4.45
CA SER A 63 13.97 13.84 3.39
C SER A 63 12.78 12.87 3.38
N ARG A 64 11.58 13.41 3.12
CA ARG A 64 10.34 12.63 3.01
C ARG A 64 10.44 11.46 2.02
N SER A 65 11.13 11.66 0.89
CA SER A 65 11.33 10.61 -0.12
C SER A 65 12.17 9.45 0.42
N LEU A 66 13.20 9.74 1.22
CA LEU A 66 14.05 8.72 1.83
C LEU A 66 13.30 7.95 2.93
N ILE A 67 12.45 8.61 3.72
CA ILE A 67 11.55 7.94 4.67
C ILE A 67 10.63 6.98 3.91
N HIS A 68 10.05 7.42 2.79
CA HIS A 68 9.21 6.56 1.97
C HIS A 68 9.98 5.34 1.43
N GLU A 69 11.18 5.53 0.91
CA GLU A 69 12.06 4.46 0.43
C GLU A 69 12.38 3.46 1.56
N ILE A 70 12.72 3.93 2.76
CA ILE A 70 13.01 3.07 3.91
C ILE A 70 11.78 2.27 4.33
N VAL A 71 10.62 2.92 4.47
CA VAL A 71 9.39 2.25 4.92
C VAL A 71 8.86 1.26 3.89
N SER A 72 8.87 1.65 2.62
CA SER A 72 8.30 0.84 1.55
C SER A 72 9.25 -0.23 1.01
N GLU A 73 10.55 0.04 0.88
CA GLU A 73 11.49 -0.87 0.23
C GLU A 73 12.37 -1.63 1.22
N LYS A 74 12.86 -0.99 2.28
CA LYS A 74 13.81 -1.61 3.22
C LYS A 74 13.13 -2.37 4.34
N LEU A 75 12.09 -1.79 4.93
CA LEU A 75 11.38 -2.39 6.05
C LEU A 75 10.29 -3.36 5.61
N GLU A 76 10.01 -3.42 4.30
CA GLU A 76 8.93 -4.23 3.72
C GLU A 76 7.62 -4.12 4.52
N PHE A 77 7.36 -2.97 5.17
CA PHE A 77 6.10 -2.65 5.85
C PHE A 77 4.93 -2.51 4.85
N ARG A 78 5.11 -3.02 3.63
CA ARG A 78 4.12 -3.23 2.59
C ARG A 78 3.12 -4.32 3.00
N SER A 79 2.36 -4.11 4.07
CA SER A 79 1.17 -4.90 4.43
C SER A 79 1.37 -6.40 4.73
N ALA A 80 2.18 -7.15 4.00
CA ALA A 80 2.46 -8.57 4.14
C ALA A 80 3.13 -8.93 5.47
N ALA A 81 4.10 -8.14 5.92
CA ALA A 81 4.71 -8.31 7.24
C ALA A 81 3.68 -8.15 8.37
N LEU A 82 2.70 -7.24 8.20
CA LEU A 82 1.62 -7.04 9.16
C LEU A 82 0.59 -8.18 9.10
N LEU A 83 0.21 -8.65 7.90
CA LEU A 83 -0.68 -9.80 7.72
C LEU A 83 -0.10 -11.04 8.42
N ASN A 84 1.18 -11.31 8.21
CA ASN A 84 1.87 -12.40 8.88
C ASN A 84 1.94 -12.20 10.41
N GLN A 85 2.25 -10.98 10.86
CA GLN A 85 2.27 -10.67 12.30
C GLN A 85 0.91 -10.90 12.97
N PHE A 86 -0.19 -10.51 12.31
CA PHE A 86 -1.54 -10.71 12.84
C PHE A 86 -2.08 -12.12 12.58
N SER A 87 -1.31 -12.99 11.90
CA SER A 87 -1.75 -14.32 11.48
C SER A 87 -3.07 -14.27 10.68
N TRP A 88 -3.18 -13.28 9.78
CA TRP A 88 -4.34 -13.12 8.91
C TRP A 88 -4.12 -13.84 7.59
N ASP A 89 -5.05 -14.74 7.28
CA ASP A 89 -5.10 -15.39 5.97
C ASP A 89 -5.57 -14.41 4.90
N LEU A 90 -4.83 -14.35 3.79
CA LEU A 90 -5.20 -13.51 2.65
C LEU A 90 -6.10 -14.29 1.70
N LEU A 91 -7.37 -13.88 1.59
CA LEU A 91 -8.25 -14.38 0.55
C LEU A 91 -7.83 -13.79 -0.79
N THR A 92 -7.52 -14.65 -1.76
CA THR A 92 -7.19 -14.24 -3.13
C THR A 92 -8.37 -13.52 -3.77
N HIS A 93 -8.12 -12.35 -4.38
CA HIS A 93 -9.16 -11.53 -5.00
C HIS A 93 -8.79 -11.23 -6.46
N PRO A 94 -9.65 -11.53 -7.45
CA PRO A 94 -9.36 -11.25 -8.85
C PRO A 94 -9.30 -9.74 -9.14
N PRO A 95 -8.47 -9.30 -10.10
CA PRO A 95 -8.43 -7.90 -10.53
C PRO A 95 -9.79 -7.43 -11.05
N TYR A 96 -10.18 -6.21 -10.72
CA TYR A 96 -11.38 -5.53 -11.24
C TYR A 96 -12.71 -6.26 -10.96
N SER A 97 -12.85 -6.92 -9.81
CA SER A 97 -14.08 -7.65 -9.41
C SER A 97 -14.80 -7.02 -8.22
N PRO A 98 -15.35 -5.79 -8.35
CA PRO A 98 -16.12 -5.15 -7.28
C PRO A 98 -17.41 -5.91 -6.93
N ASP A 99 -17.92 -6.73 -7.86
CA ASP A 99 -19.01 -7.67 -7.67
C ASP A 99 -18.70 -8.82 -6.70
N LEU A 100 -17.43 -9.02 -6.34
CA LEU A 100 -16.97 -9.98 -5.34
C LEU A 100 -16.53 -9.31 -4.02
N ALA A 101 -16.52 -7.98 -3.95
CA ALA A 101 -16.16 -7.23 -2.76
C ALA A 101 -17.40 -6.82 -1.94
N PRO A 102 -17.60 -7.33 -0.70
CA PRO A 102 -18.77 -6.99 0.12
C PRO A 102 -18.93 -5.49 0.37
N SER A 103 -17.81 -4.77 0.47
CA SER A 103 -17.80 -3.31 0.57
C SER A 103 -18.50 -2.66 -0.62
N ASP A 104 -18.23 -3.10 -1.85
CA ASP A 104 -18.76 -2.50 -3.07
C ASP A 104 -20.19 -2.95 -3.36
N TYR A 105 -20.45 -4.27 -3.40
CA TYR A 105 -21.76 -4.77 -3.79
C TYR A 105 -22.84 -4.61 -2.72
N HIS A 106 -22.47 -4.46 -1.44
CA HIS A 106 -23.43 -4.40 -0.32
C HIS A 106 -23.34 -3.08 0.46
N LEU A 107 -22.23 -2.82 1.14
CA LEU A 107 -22.10 -1.68 2.08
C LEU A 107 -22.22 -0.34 1.37
N PHE A 108 -21.36 -0.08 0.38
CA PHE A 108 -21.30 1.20 -0.32
C PHE A 108 -22.50 1.43 -1.23
N THR A 109 -23.15 0.36 -1.70
CA THR A 109 -24.43 0.49 -2.41
C THR A 109 -25.46 1.16 -1.50
N LYS A 110 -25.63 0.69 -0.26
CA LYS A 110 -26.57 1.29 0.71
C LYS A 110 -26.11 2.62 1.28
N LEU A 111 -24.80 2.81 1.45
CA LEU A 111 -24.26 4.11 1.87
C LEU A 111 -24.57 5.20 0.83
N LYS A 112 -24.35 4.90 -0.46
CA LYS A 112 -24.65 5.85 -1.56
C LYS A 112 -26.12 6.21 -1.60
N GLU A 113 -27.02 5.24 -1.44
CA GLU A 113 -28.47 5.49 -1.32
C GLU A 113 -28.79 6.44 -0.15
N SER A 114 -28.19 6.20 1.03
CA SER A 114 -28.38 7.04 2.22
C SER A 114 -27.85 8.46 2.06
N LEU A 115 -26.76 8.63 1.30
CA LEU A 115 -26.13 9.93 1.07
C LEU A 115 -26.69 10.68 -0.15
N ALA A 116 -27.46 10.00 -1.01
CA ALA A 116 -27.97 10.57 -2.23
C ALA A 116 -28.78 11.86 -1.96
N GLY A 117 -28.49 12.91 -2.74
CA GLY A 117 -29.16 14.21 -2.62
C GLY A 117 -28.76 15.06 -1.41
N LYS A 118 -27.95 14.55 -0.47
CA LYS A 118 -27.46 15.33 0.67
C LYS A 118 -26.26 16.17 0.26
N ARG A 119 -26.27 17.45 0.62
CA ARG A 119 -25.11 18.35 0.50
C ARG A 119 -24.55 18.63 1.89
N PHE A 120 -23.26 18.42 2.06
CA PHE A 120 -22.55 18.69 3.30
C PHE A 120 -21.67 19.93 3.13
N GLN A 121 -21.59 20.74 4.18
CA GLN A 121 -20.81 21.99 4.15
C GLN A 121 -19.36 21.81 4.63
N SER A 122 -19.03 20.63 5.19
CA SER A 122 -17.69 20.30 5.67
C SER A 122 -17.49 18.79 5.78
N ASP A 123 -16.23 18.38 5.85
CA ASP A 123 -15.84 16.97 5.96
C ASP A 123 -16.26 16.37 7.31
N GLU A 124 -16.25 17.14 8.41
CA GLU A 124 -16.68 16.68 9.73
C GLU A 124 -18.17 16.29 9.73
N LYS A 125 -18.98 17.03 8.96
CA LYS A 125 -20.40 16.71 8.79
C LYS A 125 -20.59 15.42 7.99
N VAL A 126 -19.77 15.19 6.97
CA VAL A 126 -19.77 13.92 6.20
C VAL A 126 -19.38 12.76 7.11
N GLN A 127 -18.26 12.88 7.84
CA GLN A 127 -17.78 11.85 8.76
C GLN A 127 -18.83 11.49 9.82
N THR A 128 -19.47 12.50 10.41
CA THR A 128 -20.52 12.30 11.41
C THR A 128 -21.73 11.57 10.81
N ALA A 129 -22.18 11.98 9.62
CA ALA A 129 -23.31 11.35 8.95
C ALA A 129 -23.04 9.88 8.60
N VAL A 130 -21.86 9.58 8.04
CA VAL A 130 -21.44 8.21 7.71
C VAL A 130 -21.33 7.37 8.99
N THR A 131 -20.69 7.91 10.04
CA THR A 131 -20.51 7.21 11.31
C THR A 131 -21.85 6.85 11.95
N ASN A 132 -22.78 7.81 12.02
CA ASN A 132 -24.11 7.57 12.58
C ASN A 132 -24.88 6.52 11.76
N TRP A 133 -24.87 6.65 10.44
CA TRP A 133 -25.48 5.67 9.55
C TRP A 133 -24.92 4.25 9.78
N THR A 134 -23.60 4.08 9.89
CA THR A 134 -23.00 2.76 10.15
C THR A 134 -23.38 2.18 11.51
N LYS A 135 -23.59 3.02 12.53
CA LYS A 135 -23.99 2.61 13.89
C LYS A 135 -25.47 2.22 13.97
N GLU A 136 -26.31 2.79 13.12
CA GLU A 136 -27.74 2.48 13.04
C GLU A 136 -28.02 1.13 12.36
N LEU A 137 -27.07 0.62 11.57
CA LEU A 137 -27.23 -0.67 10.89
C LEU A 137 -27.19 -1.84 11.86
N ALA A 138 -28.16 -2.74 11.74
CA ALA A 138 -28.20 -3.97 12.51
C ALA A 138 -27.03 -4.90 12.16
N GLY A 139 -26.55 -5.68 13.13
CA GLY A 139 -25.50 -6.69 12.88
C GLY A 139 -25.86 -7.69 11.76
N SER A 140 -27.16 -7.99 11.61
CA SER A 140 -27.68 -8.84 10.53
C SER A 140 -27.40 -8.29 9.14
N PHE A 141 -27.38 -6.96 8.97
CA PHE A 141 -27.05 -6.32 7.70
C PHE A 141 -25.63 -6.68 7.25
N TYR A 142 -24.66 -6.60 8.17
CA TYR A 142 -23.27 -6.95 7.88
C TYR A 142 -23.11 -8.45 7.63
N ALA A 143 -23.76 -9.28 8.45
CA ALA A 143 -23.75 -10.74 8.28
C ALA A 143 -24.32 -11.17 6.91
N GLU A 144 -25.39 -10.54 6.45
CA GLU A 144 -25.99 -10.79 5.13
C GLU A 144 -25.03 -10.42 3.99
N GLY A 145 -24.31 -9.30 4.11
CA GLY A 145 -23.32 -8.88 3.12
C GLY A 145 -22.22 -9.93 2.96
N ILE A 146 -21.70 -10.44 4.07
CA ILE A 146 -20.65 -11.46 4.09
C ILE A 146 -21.18 -12.83 3.62
N SER A 147 -22.38 -13.23 4.01
CA SER A 147 -22.94 -14.55 3.63
C SER A 147 -23.16 -14.68 2.12
N LYS A 148 -23.47 -13.57 1.43
CA LYS A 148 -23.58 -13.50 -0.04
C LYS A 148 -22.25 -13.77 -0.77
N LEU A 149 -21.11 -13.72 -0.09
CA LEU A 149 -19.81 -13.95 -0.72
C LEU A 149 -19.70 -15.36 -1.28
N VAL A 150 -20.20 -16.37 -0.54
CA VAL A 150 -20.15 -17.78 -0.97
C VAL A 150 -20.91 -18.00 -2.27
N SER A 151 -22.16 -17.50 -2.37
CA SER A 151 -22.96 -17.65 -3.59
C SER A 151 -22.39 -16.85 -4.76
N ARG A 152 -21.80 -15.67 -4.51
CA ARG A 152 -21.14 -14.87 -5.54
C ARG A 152 -19.90 -15.55 -6.11
N TYR A 153 -19.02 -16.09 -5.27
CA TYR A 153 -17.86 -16.86 -5.76
C TYR A 153 -18.28 -18.13 -6.49
N THR A 154 -19.33 -18.81 -6.02
CA THR A 154 -19.90 -19.98 -6.72
C THR A 154 -20.34 -19.59 -8.14
N LYS A 155 -21.14 -18.52 -8.26
CA LYS A 155 -21.58 -18.01 -9.56
C LYS A 155 -20.40 -17.56 -10.44
N TYR A 156 -19.39 -16.88 -9.88
CA TYR A 156 -18.18 -16.48 -10.60
C TYR A 156 -17.44 -17.68 -11.21
N ILE A 157 -17.35 -18.80 -10.48
CA ILE A 157 -16.75 -20.05 -10.98
C ILE A 157 -17.61 -20.67 -12.09
N GLU A 158 -18.93 -20.72 -11.89
CA GLU A 158 -19.87 -21.29 -12.87
C GLU A 158 -19.88 -20.54 -14.21
N ILE A 159 -19.62 -19.23 -14.19
CA ILE A 159 -19.56 -18.38 -15.39
C ILE A 159 -18.13 -18.15 -15.89
N ASP A 160 -17.17 -19.00 -15.50
CA ASP A 160 -15.77 -18.97 -15.96
C ASP A 160 -15.08 -17.61 -15.74
N GLY A 161 -15.30 -17.03 -14.56
CA GLY A 161 -14.69 -15.76 -14.15
C GLY A 161 -15.29 -14.50 -14.75
N ASN A 162 -16.44 -14.61 -15.45
CA ASN A 162 -17.19 -13.45 -15.90
C ASN A 162 -17.86 -12.68 -14.72
N TYR A 163 -18.36 -11.48 -15.00
CA TYR A 163 -19.00 -10.62 -14.01
C TYR A 163 -20.29 -11.22 -13.44
N VAL A 164 -20.39 -11.20 -12.11
CA VAL A 164 -21.57 -11.64 -11.37
C VAL A 164 -22.60 -10.51 -11.30
N GLU A 165 -23.70 -10.67 -12.04
CA GLU A 165 -24.81 -9.71 -12.02
C GLU A 165 -25.40 -9.50 -10.61
N LYS A 166 -25.88 -8.27 -10.36
CA LYS A 166 -26.60 -7.93 -9.14
C LYS A 166 -28.01 -8.53 -9.21
N ASN A 167 -28.26 -9.58 -8.42
CA ASN A 167 -29.61 -10.02 -8.07
C ASN A 167 -30.23 -9.09 -7.03
#